data_AF-A0A2L0S132-F1
#
_entry.id   AF-A0A2L0S132-F1
#
_cell.length_a   1.000
_cell.length_b   1.000
_cell.length_c   1.000
_cell.angle_alpha   90.00
_cell.angle_beta   90.00
_cell.angle_gamma   90.00
#
_symmetry.space_group_name_H-M   'P 1'
#
loop_
_entity.id
_entity.type
_entity.pdbx_description
1 polymer ?
#
loop_
_entity_poly.entity_id
_entity_poly.type
_entity_poly.pdbx_seq_one_letter_code
_entity_poly.pdbx_strand_id
1 'polypeptide(L)' 'MSAVERPVASPCVSICALDEDDICTGCQRNVDEITRWSRMDNAERRLVLGLCHERAVASGLVFMVSGKSGA' A
#
# COMPACT_ATOMS: atom_id res chain seq x y z
N MET A 1 14.43 -18.62 -19.84
CA MET A 1 12.97 -18.55 -19.58
C MET A 1 12.75 -17.91 -18.22
N SER A 2 11.82 -16.96 -18.20
CA SER A 2 11.14 -16.32 -17.06
C SER A 2 12.03 -15.65 -16.01
N ALA A 3 12.22 -14.34 -16.15
CA ALA A 3 12.61 -13.50 -15.03
C ALA A 3 11.55 -13.64 -13.93
N VAL A 4 11.89 -14.32 -12.84
CA VAL A 4 11.05 -14.40 -11.65
C VAL A 4 10.99 -12.98 -11.09
N GLU A 5 9.90 -12.28 -11.41
CA GLU A 5 9.69 -10.93 -10.93
C GLU A 5 9.58 -10.97 -9.40
N ARG A 6 10.42 -10.18 -8.72
CA ARG A 6 10.43 -10.16 -7.26
C ARG A 6 9.05 -9.74 -6.73
N PRO A 7 8.54 -10.38 -5.67
CA PRO A 7 7.28 -9.98 -5.06
C PRO A 7 7.28 -8.50 -4.68
N VAL A 8 6.21 -7.79 -5.04
CA VAL A 8 5.99 -6.40 -4.63
C VAL A 8 5.91 -6.34 -3.10
N ALA A 9 6.66 -5.40 -2.52
CA ALA A 9 6.73 -5.21 -1.07
C ALA A 9 5.40 -4.70 -0.50
N SER A 10 5.07 -5.14 0.72
CA SER A 10 3.87 -4.70 1.43
C SER A 10 4.03 -3.24 1.91
N PRO A 11 3.00 -2.39 1.79
CA PRO A 11 3.00 -1.03 2.34
C PRO A 11 2.74 -0.99 3.85
N CYS A 12 2.70 -2.15 4.53
CA CYS A 12 2.38 -2.23 5.95
C CYS A 12 3.46 -1.58 6.82
N VAL A 13 3.07 -0.64 7.66
CA VAL A 13 3.94 0.03 8.65
C VAL A 13 3.80 -0.57 10.05
N SER A 14 3.24 -1.77 10.17
CA SER A 14 2.97 -2.47 11.44
C SER A 14 2.07 -1.71 12.42
N ILE A 15 1.26 -0.78 11.91
CA ILE A 15 0.20 -0.10 12.65
C ILE A 15 -1.13 -0.57 12.05
N CYS A 16 -1.94 -1.24 12.86
CA CYS A 16 -3.26 -1.71 12.47
C CYS A 16 -4.32 -0.91 13.22
N ALA A 17 -4.79 0.17 12.59
CA ALA A 17 -5.91 0.96 13.06
C ALA A 17 -6.79 1.29 11.84
N LEU A 18 -8.04 0.84 11.86
CA LEU A 18 -9.03 1.07 10.81
C LEU A 18 -9.86 2.32 11.15
N ASP A 19 -10.29 3.05 10.12
CA ASP A 19 -11.29 4.11 10.24
C ASP A 19 -12.72 3.58 10.04
N GLU A 20 -13.68 4.49 9.90
CA GLU A 20 -15.10 4.17 9.72
C GLU A 20 -15.41 3.52 8.35
N ASP A 21 -14.51 3.65 7.37
CA ASP A 21 -14.65 3.10 6.01
C ASP A 21 -13.83 1.80 5.84
N ASP A 22 -13.42 1.16 6.93
CA ASP A 22 -12.55 -0.03 6.95
C ASP A 22 -11.20 0.17 6.25
N ILE A 23 -10.70 1.42 6.20
CA ILE A 23 -9.39 1.77 5.67
C ILE A 23 -8.36 1.84 6.81
N CYS A 24 -7.23 1.17 6.63
CA CYS A 24 -6.14 1.24 7.57
C CYS A 24 -5.49 2.62 7.55
N THR A 25 -5.62 3.39 8.63
CA THR A 25 -5.03 4.73 8.79
C THR A 25 -3.51 4.74 8.59
N GLY A 26 -2.81 3.63 8.88
CA GLY A 26 -1.36 3.52 8.71
C GLY A 26 -0.89 3.20 7.27
N CYS A 27 -1.50 2.21 6.61
CA CYS A 27 -1.05 1.74 5.28
C CYS A 27 -2.03 2.06 4.13
N GLN A 28 -3.17 2.67 4.44
CA GLN A 28 -4.21 3.12 3.51
C GLN A 28 -4.83 2.01 2.63
N ARG A 29 -4.62 0.75 3.00
CA ARG A 29 -5.31 -0.42 2.44
C ARG A 29 -6.65 -0.63 3.15
N ASN A 30 -7.64 -1.11 2.41
CA ASN A 30 -8.87 -1.62 3.01
C ASN A 30 -8.67 -3.04 3.60
N VAL A 31 -9.61 -3.49 4.43
CA VAL A 31 -9.58 -4.84 5.03
C VAL A 31 -9.51 -5.98 4.00
N ASP A 32 -10.25 -5.88 2.89
CA ASP A 32 -10.25 -6.91 1.84
C ASP A 32 -8.89 -7.03 1.13
N GLU A 33 -8.22 -5.90 0.89
CA GLU A 33 -6.89 -5.81 0.31
C GLU A 33 -5.84 -6.39 1.27
N ILE A 34 -5.97 -6.11 2.58
CA ILE A 34 -5.10 -6.66 3.61
C ILE A 34 -5.20 -8.18 3.66
N THR A 35 -6.43 -8.72 3.69
CA THR A 35 -6.68 -10.17 3.81
C THR A 35 -6.28 -10.93 2.54
N ARG A 36 -6.44 -10.32 1.36
CA ARG A 36 -6.11 -10.95 0.06
C ARG A 36 -4.68 -10.72 -0.40
N TRP A 37 -3.90 -9.83 0.23
CA TRP A 37 -2.55 -9.45 -0.21
C TRP A 37 -1.62 -10.62 -0.52
N SER A 38 -1.61 -11.66 0.31
CA SER A 38 -0.75 -12.84 0.14
C SER A 38 -1.11 -13.68 -1.09
N ARG A 39 -2.35 -13.54 -1.60
CA ARG A 39 -2.90 -14.26 -2.75
C ARG A 39 -2.85 -13.43 -4.04
N MET A 40 -2.61 -12.13 -3.94
CA MET A 40 -2.53 -11.23 -5.09
C MET A 40 -1.22 -11.42 -5.87
N ASP A 41 -1.31 -11.26 -7.18
CA ASP A 41 -0.15 -11.19 -8.08
C ASP A 41 0.55 -9.81 -8.01
N ASN A 42 1.69 -9.66 -8.67
CA ASN A 42 2.43 -8.40 -8.65
C ASN A 42 1.72 -7.25 -9.37
N ALA A 43 0.85 -7.52 -10.34
CA ALA A 43 0.08 -6.48 -11.03
C ALA A 43 -1.02 -5.94 -10.11
N GLU A 44 -1.77 -6.83 -9.47
CA GLU A 44 -2.78 -6.52 -8.46
C GLU A 44 -2.18 -5.75 -7.29
N ARG A 45 -1.02 -6.20 -6.76
CA ARG A 45 -0.32 -5.49 -5.67
C ARG A 45 0.04 -4.06 -6.05
N ARG A 46 0.48 -3.81 -7.30
CA ARG A 46 0.78 -2.46 -7.79
C ARG A 46 -0.45 -1.59 -7.89
N LEU A 47 -1.57 -2.14 -8.35
CA LEU A 47 -2.85 -1.44 -8.38
C LEU A 47 -3.28 -1.03 -6.96
N VAL A 48 -3.22 -1.96 -6.01
CA VAL A 48 -3.53 -1.67 -4.59
C VAL A 48 -2.61 -0.57 -4.05
N LEU A 49 -1.32 -0.61 -4.33
CA LEU A 49 -0.39 0.45 -3.91
C LEU A 49 -0.74 1.82 -4.49
N GLY A 50 -1.17 1.87 -5.76
CA GLY A 50 -1.67 3.10 -6.40
C GLY A 50 -2.90 3.65 -5.68
N LEU A 51 -3.89 2.80 -5.41
CA LEU A 51 -5.10 3.17 -4.67
C LEU A 51 -4.78 3.64 -3.24
N CYS A 52 -3.84 2.98 -2.55
CA CYS A 52 -3.40 3.41 -1.22
C CYS A 52 -2.79 4.81 -1.26
N HIS A 53 -2.00 5.11 -2.29
CA HIS A 53 -1.43 6.44 -2.47
C HIS A 53 -2.51 7.49 -2.72
N GLU A 54 -3.48 7.21 -3.61
CA GLU A 54 -4.61 8.10 -3.88
C GLU A 54 -5.43 8.39 -2.61
N ARG A 55 -5.73 7.35 -1.81
CA ARG A 55 -6.41 7.50 -0.52
C ARG A 55 -5.58 8.32 0.47
N ALA A 56 -4.27 8.04 0.56
CA ALA A 56 -3.37 8.80 1.42
C ALA A 56 -3.34 10.30 1.05
N VAL A 57 -3.36 10.62 -0.25
CA VAL A 57 -3.42 12.00 -0.76
C VAL A 57 -4.76 12.63 -0.41
N ALA A 58 -5.87 11.94 -0.65
CA ALA A 58 -7.22 12.42 -0.33
C ALA A 58 -7.41 12.68 1.17
N SER A 59 -6.84 11.83 2.03
CA SER A 59 -6.85 11.96 3.49
C SER A 59 -5.86 13.00 4.02
N GLY A 60 -5.09 13.66 3.15
CA GLY A 60 -4.09 14.67 3.54
C GLY A 60 -2.88 14.10 4.30
N LEU A 61 -2.67 12.78 4.26
CA LEU A 61 -1.59 12.08 4.96
C LEU A 61 -0.26 12.15 4.22
N VAL A 62 -0.30 12.49 2.93
CA VAL A 62 0.91 12.68 2.11
C VAL A 62 1.32 14.15 2.19
N PHE A 63 2.17 14.48 3.17
CA PHE A 63 3.14 15.54 2.92
C PHE A 63 4.06 15.02 1.81
N MET A 64 4.12 15.71 0.66
CA MET A 64 5.15 15.48 -0.35
C MET A 64 6.53 15.75 0.29
N VAL A 65 7.04 14.78 1.05
CA VAL A 65 8.42 14.76 1.49
C VAL A 65 9.22 14.42 0.25
N SER A 66 9.70 15.48 -0.40
CA SER A 66 10.76 15.40 -1.41
C SER A 66 11.81 14.41 -0.92
N GLY A 67 12.09 13.42 -1.78
CA GLY A 67 12.71 12.17 -1.42
C GLY A 67 14.01 12.32 -0.64
N LYS A 68 14.19 11.44 0.35
CA LYS A 68 15.53 11.12 0.83
C LYS A 68 16.15 10.19 -0.22
N SER A 69 16.83 10.78 -1.19
CA SER A 69 17.95 10.13 -1.88
C SER A 69 18.91 9.61 -0.80
N GLY A 70 18.91 8.30 -0.59
CA GLY A 70 19.88 7.62 0.28
C GLY A 70 21.18 7.43 -0.49
N ALA A 71 22.26 7.93 0.11
CA ALA A 71 23.65 8.00 -0.36
C ALA A 71 24.25 6.69 -0.89
#